data_AF-A0A158L4S4-F1
#
_entry.id   AF-A0A158L4S4-F1
#
_cell.length_a   1.000
_cell.length_b   1.000
_cell.length_c   1.000
_cell.angle_alpha   90.00
_cell.angle_beta   90.00
_cell.angle_gamma   90.00
#
_symmetry.space_group_name_H-M   'P 1'
#
loop_
_entity.id
_entity.type
_entity.pdbx_description
1 polymer ?
#
loop_
_entity_poly.entity_id
_entity_poly.type
_entity_poly.pdbx_seq_one_letter_code
_entity_poly.pdbx_strand_id
1 'polypeptide(L)'
;MLVGGRFNSPGRQVIYGALNFAGAMLEVLVHARIGKVPRHHVYVVATVPDGVDIERVEADDLPAGWDGTDARIARQFGDRWLEEARSAVLLVPSVVARAERNVLVNPAHPDASRFVVSEPRPVVWDRRLFSHDK
;
A
#
# COMPACT_ATOMS: atom_id res chain seq x y z
N MET A 1 10.30 4.56 -15.38
CA MET A 1 10.90 3.48 -14.58
C MET A 1 10.10 3.35 -13.28
N LEU A 2 9.72 2.13 -12.87
CA LEU A 2 8.98 1.93 -11.61
C LEU A 2 9.91 2.18 -10.42
N VAL A 3 9.55 3.13 -9.54
CA VAL A 3 10.43 3.70 -8.50
C VAL A 3 10.63 2.76 -7.30
N GLY A 4 9.82 1.69 -7.18
CA GLY A 4 9.81 0.79 -6.02
C GLY A 4 9.13 1.42 -4.80
N GLY A 5 8.81 0.60 -3.80
CA GLY A 5 8.15 0.99 -2.55
C GLY A 5 8.88 0.45 -1.33
N ARG A 6 8.17 0.35 -0.19
CA ARG A 6 8.73 -0.27 1.03
C ARG A 6 8.90 -1.78 0.89
N PHE A 7 7.95 -2.45 0.26
CA PHE A 7 7.88 -3.91 0.10
C PHE A 7 8.12 -4.37 -1.35
N ASN A 8 8.71 -3.54 -2.21
CA ASN A 8 9.13 -3.98 -3.56
C ASN A 8 10.31 -3.18 -4.08
N SER A 9 11.24 -3.88 -4.72
CA SER A 9 12.36 -3.23 -5.43
C SER A 9 11.90 -2.49 -6.68
N PRO A 10 12.65 -1.46 -7.12
CA PRO A 10 12.42 -0.81 -8.40
C PRO A 10 12.32 -1.81 -9.55
N GLY A 11 11.42 -1.57 -10.51
CA GLY A 11 11.15 -2.48 -11.62
C GLY A 11 10.12 -3.58 -11.33
N ARG A 12 9.74 -3.82 -10.07
CA ARG A 12 8.69 -4.79 -9.71
C ARG A 12 7.34 -4.12 -9.49
N GLN A 13 6.30 -4.65 -10.12
CA GLN A 13 4.96 -4.10 -10.05
C GLN A 13 4.26 -4.56 -8.76
N VAL A 14 3.80 -3.59 -7.98
CA VAL A 14 2.95 -3.79 -6.80
C VAL A 14 1.99 -2.62 -6.73
N ILE A 15 0.73 -2.90 -6.43
CA ILE A 15 -0.26 -1.87 -6.09
C ILE A 15 -0.34 -1.80 -4.56
N TYR A 16 -0.19 -0.59 -4.02
CA TYR A 16 -0.33 -0.32 -2.59
C TYR A 16 -1.72 0.24 -2.31
N GLY A 17 -2.36 -0.26 -1.25
CA GLY A 17 -3.61 0.23 -0.73
C GLY A 17 -3.65 0.14 0.80
N ALA A 18 -4.83 0.39 1.36
CA ALA A 18 -5.14 0.21 2.76
C ALA A 18 -6.53 -0.41 2.90
N LEU A 19 -6.84 -1.00 4.06
CA LEU A 19 -8.15 -1.58 4.33
C LEU A 19 -9.25 -0.52 4.48
N ASN A 20 -8.87 0.73 4.74
CA ASN A 20 -9.79 1.83 4.89
C ASN A 20 -9.26 3.10 4.21
N PHE A 21 -10.18 4.00 3.86
CA PHE A 21 -9.88 5.23 3.15
C PHE A 21 -8.97 6.17 3.94
N ALA A 22 -9.17 6.26 5.26
CA ALA A 22 -8.36 7.11 6.13
C ALA A 22 -6.88 6.69 6.16
N GLY A 23 -6.59 5.40 6.22
CA GLY A 23 -5.24 4.84 6.16
C GLY A 23 -4.56 5.13 4.82
N ALA A 24 -5.28 4.95 3.70
CA ALA A 24 -4.77 5.31 2.38
C ALA A 24 -4.43 6.81 2.28
N MET A 25 -5.30 7.68 2.82
CA MET A 25 -5.02 9.11 2.88
C MET A 25 -3.79 9.44 3.74
N LEU A 26 -3.63 8.80 4.89
CA LEU A 26 -2.50 9.03 5.79
C LEU A 26 -1.16 8.64 5.13
N GLU A 27 -1.11 7.49 4.46
CA GLU A 27 0.07 7.07 3.70
C GLU A 27 0.43 8.09 2.61
N VAL A 28 -0.56 8.59 1.87
CA VAL A 28 -0.35 9.66 0.88
C VAL A 28 0.21 10.92 1.53
N LEU A 29 -0.32 11.37 2.67
CA LEU A 29 0.14 12.58 3.37
C LEU A 29 1.60 12.47 3.82
N VAL A 30 2.00 11.31 4.36
CA VAL A 30 3.38 11.06 4.80
C VAL A 30 4.34 11.09 3.60
N HIS A 31 3.96 10.46 2.48
CA HIS A 31 4.82 10.37 1.31
C HIS A 31 4.84 11.65 0.46
N ALA A 32 3.76 12.44 0.45
CA ALA A 32 3.64 13.65 -0.36
C ALA A 32 4.54 14.81 0.10
N ARG A 33 5.21 14.69 1.26
CA ARG A 33 5.99 15.76 1.92
C ARG A 33 5.14 17.03 2.03
N ILE A 34 4.35 17.11 3.11
CA ILE A 34 3.50 18.24 3.56
C ILE A 34 3.87 19.57 2.85
N GLY A 35 3.00 20.05 1.97
CA GLY A 35 3.22 21.34 1.30
C GLY A 35 2.36 21.62 0.05
N LYS A 36 1.91 20.59 -0.68
CA LYS A 36 0.95 20.75 -1.79
C LYS A 36 -0.05 19.61 -1.86
N VAL A 37 -1.33 19.96 -1.84
CA VAL A 37 -2.45 19.04 -2.08
C VAL A 37 -2.44 18.61 -3.55
N PRO A 38 -2.35 17.31 -3.86
CA PRO A 38 -2.52 16.83 -5.22
C PRO A 38 -3.95 17.09 -5.69
N ARG A 39 -4.13 17.97 -6.70
CA ARG A 39 -5.45 18.44 -7.17
C ARG A 39 -6.28 17.36 -7.89
N HIS A 40 -5.66 16.26 -8.29
CA HIS A 40 -6.27 15.23 -9.13
C HIS A 40 -6.18 13.83 -8.51
N HIS A 41 -6.06 13.74 -7.17
CA HIS A 41 -6.14 12.45 -6.51
C HIS A 41 -7.56 11.89 -6.59
N VAL A 42 -7.61 10.60 -6.91
CA VAL A 42 -8.81 9.78 -6.86
C VAL A 42 -8.55 8.60 -5.95
N TYR A 43 -9.62 8.04 -5.39
CA TYR A 43 -9.60 6.74 -4.76
C TYR A 43 -10.46 5.77 -5.56
N VAL A 44 -10.05 4.51 -5.52
CA VAL A 44 -10.81 3.36 -6.02
C VAL A 44 -10.97 2.37 -4.87
N VAL A 45 -12.05 1.60 -4.90
CA VAL A 45 -12.26 0.47 -4.00
C VAL A 45 -12.10 -0.79 -4.82
N ALA A 46 -11.16 -1.64 -4.43
CA ALA A 46 -11.02 -2.98 -4.99
C ALA A 46 -11.71 -3.97 -4.06
N THR A 47 -12.79 -4.59 -4.53
CA THR A 47 -13.47 -5.68 -3.84
C THR A 47 -12.84 -7.00 -4.24
N VAL A 48 -12.27 -7.70 -3.26
CA VAL A 48 -11.70 -9.03 -3.43
C VAL A 48 -12.83 -10.05 -3.19
N PRO A 49 -13.20 -10.85 -4.20
CA PRO A 49 -14.27 -11.84 -4.03
C PRO A 49 -13.83 -12.99 -3.12
N ASP A 50 -14.81 -13.71 -2.58
CA ASP A 50 -14.55 -14.93 -1.81
C ASP A 50 -13.75 -15.96 -2.63
N GLY A 51 -12.91 -16.73 -1.94
CA GLY A 51 -12.03 -17.73 -2.56
C GLY A 51 -10.84 -17.15 -3.32
N VAL A 52 -10.49 -15.89 -3.08
CA VAL A 52 -9.14 -15.37 -3.37
C VAL A 52 -8.33 -15.40 -2.07
N ASP A 53 -7.12 -15.95 -2.15
CA ASP A 53 -6.24 -16.03 -0.99
C ASP A 53 -5.68 -14.66 -0.61
N ILE A 54 -5.76 -14.36 0.70
CA ILE A 54 -5.20 -13.16 1.32
C ILE A 54 -4.17 -13.63 2.35
N GLU A 55 -2.90 -13.41 2.04
CA GLU A 55 -1.80 -13.62 2.98
C GLU A 55 -1.79 -12.47 3.99
N ARG A 56 -1.58 -12.79 5.27
CA ARG A 56 -1.46 -11.80 6.35
C ARG A 56 -0.19 -12.07 7.11
N VAL A 57 0.59 -11.03 7.33
CA VAL A 57 1.79 -11.09 8.17
C VAL A 57 1.70 -10.08 9.30
N GLU A 58 2.12 -10.49 10.48
CA GLU A 58 2.30 -9.63 11.64
C GLU A 58 3.70 -9.03 11.65
N ALA A 59 3.92 -8.04 12.53
CA ALA A 59 5.23 -7.41 12.68
C ALA A 59 6.31 -8.42 13.10
N ASP A 60 5.94 -9.44 13.88
CA ASP A 60 6.84 -10.49 14.37
C ASP A 60 7.18 -11.54 13.29
N ASP A 61 6.37 -11.64 12.23
CA ASP A 61 6.63 -12.51 11.08
C ASP A 61 7.63 -11.87 10.10
N LEU A 62 7.84 -10.55 10.21
CA LEU A 62 8.72 -9.80 9.33
C LEU A 62 10.17 -9.79 9.84
N PRO A 63 11.17 -9.80 8.94
CA PRO A 63 12.57 -9.74 9.36
C PRO A 63 12.86 -8.47 10.18
N ALA A 64 13.72 -8.60 11.20
CA ALA A 64 14.13 -7.48 12.04
C ALA A 64 14.63 -6.30 11.20
N GLY A 65 14.14 -5.10 11.48
CA GLY A 65 14.48 -3.88 10.74
C GLY A 65 13.63 -3.58 9.50
N TRP A 66 12.56 -4.35 9.24
CA TRP A 66 11.63 -4.09 8.13
C TRP A 66 11.01 -2.67 8.16
N ASP A 67 10.80 -2.12 9.36
CA ASP A 67 10.23 -0.79 9.59
C ASP A 67 11.29 0.32 9.62
N GLY A 68 12.56 -0.02 9.36
CA GLY A 68 13.66 0.92 9.32
C GLY A 68 13.56 1.97 8.22
N THR A 69 14.44 2.97 8.28
CA THR A 69 14.62 3.99 7.25
C THR A 69 15.11 3.39 5.94
N ASP A 70 15.92 2.34 6.02
CA ASP A 70 16.37 1.54 4.90
C ASP A 70 15.34 0.46 4.55
N ALA A 71 14.68 0.62 3.40
CA ALA A 71 13.65 -0.31 2.94
C ALA A 71 14.21 -1.63 2.39
N ARG A 72 15.54 -1.84 2.30
CA ARG A 72 16.12 -3.06 1.70
C ARG A 72 15.57 -4.36 2.31
N ILE A 73 15.41 -4.39 3.64
CA ILE A 73 14.93 -5.58 4.35
C ILE A 73 13.47 -5.89 3.99
N ALA A 74 12.59 -4.89 4.05
CA ALA A 74 11.19 -5.04 3.68
C ALA A 74 11.00 -5.33 2.17
N ARG A 75 11.85 -4.76 1.31
CA ARG A 75 11.86 -5.04 -0.13
C ARG A 75 12.19 -6.51 -0.41
N GLN A 76 13.22 -7.06 0.22
CA GLN A 76 13.57 -8.48 0.03
C GLN A 76 12.42 -9.40 0.43
N PHE A 77 11.70 -9.07 1.50
CA PHE A 77 10.52 -9.82 1.92
C PHE A 77 9.42 -9.79 0.84
N GLY A 78 9.03 -8.60 0.39
CA GLY A 78 7.96 -8.48 -0.60
C GLY A 78 8.36 -8.91 -2.02
N ASP A 79 9.63 -8.78 -2.39
CA ASP A 79 10.18 -9.29 -3.65
C ASP A 79 10.06 -10.82 -3.70
N ARG A 80 10.35 -11.52 -2.59
CA ARG A 80 10.14 -12.96 -2.49
C ARG A 80 8.67 -13.33 -2.61
N TRP A 81 7.78 -12.61 -1.93
CA TRP A 81 6.34 -12.82 -2.05
C TRP A 81 5.85 -12.68 -3.51
N LEU A 82 6.37 -11.70 -4.25
CA LEU A 82 6.04 -11.52 -5.67
C LEU A 82 6.59 -12.64 -6.55
N GLU A 83 7.84 -13.06 -6.33
CA GLU A 83 8.48 -14.15 -7.08
C GLU A 83 7.76 -15.49 -6.91
N GLU A 84 7.41 -15.80 -5.67
CA GLU A 84 6.73 -17.05 -5.32
C GLU A 84 5.23 -17.01 -5.68
N ALA A 85 4.69 -15.82 -5.99
CA ALA A 85 3.28 -15.60 -6.27
C ALA A 85 2.36 -16.28 -5.24
N ARG A 86 2.70 -16.20 -3.95
CA ARG A 86 2.02 -16.95 -2.87
C ARG A 86 0.55 -16.59 -2.69
N SER A 87 0.19 -15.35 -3.01
CA SER A 87 -1.17 -14.84 -2.94
C SER A 87 -1.35 -13.63 -3.86
N ALA A 88 -2.60 -13.30 -4.20
CA ALA A 88 -2.92 -12.07 -4.92
C ALA A 88 -2.83 -10.83 -4.00
N VAL A 89 -3.11 -11.01 -2.72
CA VAL A 89 -3.15 -9.95 -1.71
C VAL A 89 -2.26 -10.34 -0.52
N LEU A 90 -1.45 -9.39 -0.07
CA LEU A 90 -0.66 -9.48 1.15
C LEU A 90 -0.98 -8.29 2.07
N LEU A 91 -1.44 -8.58 3.28
CA LEU A 91 -1.60 -7.59 4.33
C LEU A 91 -0.32 -7.50 5.16
N VAL A 92 0.25 -6.31 5.22
CA VAL A 92 1.46 -6.00 5.99
C VAL A 92 1.16 -4.95 7.06
N PRO A 93 1.86 -4.96 8.21
CA PRO A 93 1.77 -3.87 9.18
C PRO A 93 2.15 -2.51 8.54
N SER A 94 1.41 -1.46 8.86
CA SER A 94 1.78 -0.09 8.46
C SER A 94 2.88 0.46 9.38
N VAL A 95 3.90 1.06 8.79
CA VAL A 95 4.93 1.82 9.54
C VAL A 95 4.36 3.15 10.04
N VAL A 96 3.43 3.74 9.29
CA VAL A 96 2.86 5.06 9.57
C VAL A 96 1.79 4.97 10.67
N ALA A 97 0.89 4.01 10.57
CA ALA A 97 -0.14 3.75 11.57
C ALA A 97 0.04 2.33 12.12
N ARG A 98 0.83 2.17 13.18
CA ARG A 98 1.23 0.84 13.70
C ARG A 98 0.07 -0.08 14.15
N ALA A 99 -1.12 0.48 14.36
CA ALA A 99 -2.34 -0.30 14.67
C ALA A 99 -3.08 -0.78 13.40
N GLU A 100 -2.70 -0.31 12.23
CA GLU A 100 -3.36 -0.53 10.94
C GLU A 100 -2.49 -1.38 10.01
N ARG A 101 -3.10 -1.83 8.90
CA ARG A 101 -2.43 -2.61 7.86
C ARG A 101 -2.48 -1.91 6.52
N ASN A 102 -1.38 -2.03 5.79
CA ASN A 102 -1.33 -1.74 4.37
C ASN A 102 -1.64 -3.01 3.57
N VAL A 103 -2.18 -2.81 2.38
CA VAL A 103 -2.53 -3.87 1.44
C VAL A 103 -1.56 -3.80 0.27
N LEU A 104 -0.91 -4.91 -0.03
CA LEU A 104 -0.12 -5.09 -1.25
C LEU A 104 -0.90 -6.00 -2.19
N VAL A 105 -1.02 -5.61 -3.45
CA VAL A 105 -1.63 -6.43 -4.50
C VAL A 105 -0.57 -6.76 -5.54
N ASN A 106 -0.45 -8.05 -5.86
CA ASN A 106 0.38 -8.55 -6.93
C ASN A 106 -0.45 -8.57 -8.22
N PRO A 107 -0.29 -7.59 -9.13
CA PRO A 107 -1.10 -7.53 -10.36
C PRO A 107 -0.79 -8.68 -11.33
N ALA A 108 0.33 -9.40 -11.16
CA ALA A 108 0.69 -10.53 -11.99
C ALA A 108 0.12 -11.86 -11.47
N HIS A 109 -0.47 -11.90 -10.27
CA HIS A 109 -1.09 -13.10 -9.73
C HIS A 109 -2.39 -13.42 -10.51
N PRO A 110 -2.65 -14.68 -10.90
CA PRO A 110 -3.85 -15.05 -11.67
C PRO A 110 -5.17 -14.55 -11.05
N ASP A 111 -5.31 -14.68 -9.74
CA ASP A 111 -6.51 -14.21 -9.02
C ASP A 111 -6.69 -12.69 -8.97
N ALA A 112 -5.66 -11.88 -9.26
CA ALA A 112 -5.80 -10.42 -9.28
C ALA A 112 -6.82 -9.96 -10.35
N SER A 113 -6.98 -10.74 -11.42
CA SER A 113 -7.98 -10.51 -12.47
C SER A 113 -9.44 -10.63 -11.99
N ARG A 114 -9.66 -11.26 -10.82
CA ARG A 114 -10.99 -11.47 -10.23
C ARG A 114 -11.49 -10.26 -9.42
N PHE A 115 -10.64 -9.26 -9.21
CA PHE A 115 -10.99 -8.13 -8.35
C PHE A 115 -12.00 -7.23 -9.05
N VAL A 116 -13.01 -6.77 -8.33
CA VAL A 116 -13.97 -5.79 -8.83
C VAL A 116 -13.53 -4.41 -8.36
N VAL A 117 -13.08 -3.58 -9.28
CA VAL A 117 -12.60 -2.23 -8.98
C VAL A 117 -13.71 -1.22 -9.26
N SER A 118 -13.98 -0.33 -8.30
CA SER A 118 -14.95 0.74 -8.46
C SER A 118 -14.48 1.79 -9.47
N GLU A 119 -15.43 2.57 -9.98
CA GLU A 119 -15.11 3.83 -10.65
C GLU A 119 -14.24 4.73 -9.74
N PRO A 120 -13.26 5.44 -10.31
CA PRO A 120 -12.44 6.38 -9.56
C PRO A 120 -13.28 7.56 -9.06
N ARG A 121 -13.12 7.89 -7.77
CA ARG A 121 -13.81 9.01 -7.13
C ARG A 121 -12.82 10.05 -6.65
N PRO A 122 -13.08 11.37 -6.84
CA PRO A 122 -12.18 12.41 -6.36
C PRO A 122 -11.97 12.34 -4.85
N VAL A 123 -10.72 12.53 -4.41
CA VAL A 123 -10.40 12.74 -3.00
C VAL A 123 -10.64 14.21 -2.66
N VAL A 124 -11.53 14.45 -1.69
CA VAL A 124 -11.77 15.80 -1.14
C VAL A 124 -10.86 15.98 0.08
N TRP A 125 -9.73 16.65 -0.15
CA TRP A 125 -8.78 16.97 0.91
C TRP A 125 -9.25 18.16 1.75
N ASP A 126 -9.32 17.99 3.07
CA ASP A 126 -9.56 19.09 3.99
C ASP A 126 -8.37 20.06 3.99
N ARG A 127 -8.64 21.34 3.77
CA ARG A 127 -7.60 22.39 3.72
C ARG A 127 -6.83 22.53 5.03
N ARG A 128 -7.45 22.18 6.17
CA ARG A 128 -6.83 22.23 7.50
C ARG A 128 -5.64 21.28 7.65
N LEU A 129 -5.53 20.27 6.79
CA LEU A 129 -4.36 19.37 6.75
C LEU A 129 -3.10 20.05 6.20
N PHE A 130 -3.23 21.24 5.57
CA PHE A 130 -2.13 21.91 4.86
C PHE A 130 -1.96 23.38 5.23
N SER A 131 -2.89 23.98 5.97
CA SER A 131 -2.76 25.34 6.46
C SER A 131 -1.69 25.40 7.56
N HIS A 132 -0.57 26.04 7.26
CA HIS A 132 0.37 26.52 8.27
C HIS A 132 -0.13 27.85 8.82
N ASP A 133 -1.21 27.85 9.61
CA ASP A 133 -1.53 29.01 10.42
C ASP A 133 -0.75 28.91 11.74
N LYS A 134 0.49 29.42 11.70
CA LYS A 134 1.17 30.10 12.80
C LYS A 134 2.07 31.19 12.22
#